data_AF-A0A2D7NY16-F1
#
_entry.id   AF-A0A2D7NY16-F1
#
_cell.length_a   1.000
_cell.length_b   1.000
_cell.length_c   1.000
_cell.angle_alpha   90.00
_cell.angle_beta   90.00
_cell.angle_gamma   90.00
#
_symmetry.space_group_name_H-M   'P 1'
#
loop_
_entity.id
_entity.type
_entity.pdbx_description
1 polymer ?
#
loop_
_entity_poly.entity_id
_entity_poly.type
_entity_poly.pdbx_seq_one_letter_code
_entity_poly.pdbx_strand_id
1 'polypeptide(L)'
;MDVNEALVFDPNSTELAFCQPNESADAERLLLDYLNHFFYVKVNGEKVTLQIKSKKLSGEGDNVALGIFFEFRQGQSLKSLEIKNAIFTDLFFDQSNIIYVHVNGGSKSLMLNKKTTTHQLTF
;
A
#
# COMPACT_ATOMS: atom_id res chain seq x y z
N MET A 1 15.33 11.88 -5.23
CA MET A 1 13.96 11.96 -5.76
C MET A 1 13.13 10.92 -5.02
N ASP A 2 12.11 11.36 -4.30
CA ASP A 2 11.18 10.51 -3.55
C ASP A 2 10.01 10.09 -4.47
N VAL A 3 9.35 8.96 -4.23
CA VAL A 3 8.15 8.53 -4.99
C VAL A 3 7.06 9.58 -4.94
N ASN A 4 6.96 10.29 -3.82
CA ASN A 4 6.06 11.43 -3.69
C ASN A 4 6.39 12.52 -4.72
N GLU A 5 7.66 12.79 -5.02
CA GLU A 5 8.00 13.76 -6.05
C GLU A 5 7.57 13.28 -7.45
N ALA A 6 7.77 11.99 -7.74
CA ALA A 6 7.36 11.37 -9.00
C ALA A 6 5.83 11.28 -9.18
N LEU A 7 5.06 11.13 -8.09
CA LEU A 7 3.59 11.04 -8.12
C LEU A 7 2.88 12.40 -8.00
N VAL A 8 3.53 13.42 -7.42
CA VAL A 8 2.91 14.73 -7.12
C VAL A 8 3.25 15.80 -8.14
N PHE A 9 4.49 15.85 -8.63
CA PHE A 9 4.95 17.00 -9.42
C PHE A 9 4.73 16.85 -10.92
N ASP A 10 4.71 15.62 -11.42
CA ASP A 10 4.33 15.33 -12.80
C ASP A 10 3.54 14.01 -12.85
N PRO A 11 2.20 14.07 -12.82
CA PRO A 11 1.36 12.88 -12.97
C PRO A 11 1.54 12.17 -14.32
N ASN A 12 2.20 12.82 -15.30
CA ASN A 12 2.59 12.22 -16.58
C ASN A 12 4.06 11.77 -16.60
N SER A 13 4.76 11.82 -15.46
CA SER A 13 6.15 11.39 -15.37
C SER A 13 6.27 9.93 -15.77
N THR A 14 7.15 9.68 -16.73
CA THR A 14 7.49 8.34 -17.21
C THR A 14 8.79 7.84 -16.62
N GLU A 15 9.37 8.52 -15.61
CA GLU A 15 10.70 8.17 -15.08
C GLU A 15 10.72 6.82 -14.36
N LEU A 16 9.68 6.51 -13.59
CA LEU A 16 9.59 5.20 -12.93
C LEU A 16 9.04 4.14 -13.88
N ALA A 17 8.14 4.51 -14.79
CA ALA A 17 7.57 3.65 -15.84
C ALA A 17 7.13 2.26 -15.32
N PHE A 18 6.45 2.22 -14.15
CA PHE A 18 6.03 0.97 -13.53
C PHE A 18 5.32 0.03 -14.51
N CYS A 19 5.73 -1.24 -14.54
CA CYS A 19 5.16 -2.26 -15.41
C CYS A 19 5.30 -1.99 -16.92
N GLN A 20 6.17 -1.07 -17.34
CA GLN A 20 6.47 -0.80 -18.76
C GLN A 20 7.86 -1.35 -19.14
N PRO A 21 8.15 -1.57 -20.44
CA PRO A 21 9.44 -2.11 -20.88
C PRO A 21 10.67 -1.29 -20.44
N ASN A 22 10.48 0.01 -20.20
CA ASN A 22 11.50 0.95 -19.74
C ASN A 22 11.39 1.28 -18.24
N GLU A 23 10.80 0.39 -17.42
CA GLU A 23 10.73 0.57 -15.97
C GLU A 23 12.13 0.81 -15.39
N SER A 24 12.25 1.85 -14.57
CA SER A 24 13.52 2.19 -13.93
C SER A 24 13.97 1.09 -12.98
N ALA A 25 15.28 0.81 -12.95
CA ALA A 25 15.87 -0.17 -12.02
C ALA A 25 15.64 0.20 -10.55
N ASP A 26 15.43 1.49 -10.24
CA ASP A 26 15.15 1.98 -8.89
C ASP A 26 13.65 2.00 -8.54
N ALA A 27 12.76 1.77 -9.51
CA ALA A 27 11.33 1.99 -9.35
C ALA A 27 10.74 1.17 -8.19
N GLU A 28 11.09 -0.12 -8.12
CA GLU A 28 10.58 -1.01 -7.07
C GLU A 28 11.08 -0.62 -5.68
N ARG A 29 12.37 -0.26 -5.56
CA ARG A 29 12.97 0.16 -4.30
C ARG A 29 12.29 1.43 -3.79
N LEU A 30 12.17 2.44 -4.65
CA LEU A 30 11.51 3.70 -4.32
C LEU A 30 10.06 3.44 -3.90
N LEU A 31 9.30 2.64 -4.65
CA LEU A 31 7.92 2.26 -4.32
C LEU A 31 7.82 1.61 -2.94
N LEU A 32 8.71 0.67 -2.63
CA LEU A 32 8.76 0.02 -1.32
C LEU A 32 9.12 1.00 -0.20
N ASP A 33 10.07 1.91 -0.42
CA ASP A 33 10.47 2.91 0.56
C ASP A 33 9.28 3.81 0.92
N TYR A 34 8.55 4.29 -0.08
CA TYR A 34 7.32 5.07 0.10
C TYR A 34 6.24 4.27 0.84
N LEU A 35 5.94 3.06 0.39
CA LEU A 35 4.93 2.22 1.04
C LEU A 35 5.31 1.91 2.49
N ASN A 36 6.57 1.65 2.82
CA ASN A 36 7.02 1.41 4.19
C ASN A 36 6.86 2.62 5.11
N HIS A 37 6.81 3.84 4.56
CA HIS A 37 6.56 5.06 5.30
C HIS A 37 5.07 5.21 5.66
N PHE A 38 4.19 4.98 4.69
CA PHE A 38 2.75 5.26 4.80
C PHE A 38 1.87 4.05 5.14
N PHE A 39 2.38 2.84 4.93
CA PHE A 39 1.66 1.58 5.10
C PHE A 39 2.49 0.58 5.92
N TYR A 40 1.84 -0.10 6.86
CA TYR A 40 2.40 -1.29 7.48
C TYR A 40 1.30 -2.22 7.97
N VAL A 41 1.68 -3.49 8.14
CA VAL A 41 0.86 -4.48 8.83
C VAL A 41 1.68 -5.05 9.99
N LYS A 42 1.05 -5.18 11.17
CA LYS A 42 1.56 -6.02 12.25
C LYS A 42 0.63 -7.20 12.47
N VAL A 43 1.21 -8.38 12.50
CA VAL A 43 0.48 -9.63 12.79
C VAL A 43 0.90 -10.08 14.18
N ASN A 44 -0.05 -10.23 15.10
CA ASN A 44 0.21 -10.60 16.49
C ASN A 44 1.24 -9.68 17.19
N GLY A 45 1.26 -8.39 16.83
CA GLY A 45 2.17 -7.39 17.38
C GLY A 45 3.51 -7.25 16.65
N GLU A 46 3.85 -8.18 15.75
CA GLU A 46 5.10 -8.17 15.00
C GLU A 46 4.91 -7.50 13.63
N LYS A 47 5.76 -6.51 13.29
CA LYS A 47 5.71 -5.81 12.00
C LYS A 47 6.15 -6.73 10.87
N VAL A 48 5.32 -6.84 9.84
CA VAL A 48 5.62 -7.58 8.61
C VAL A 48 6.55 -6.75 7.73
N THR A 49 7.58 -7.40 7.19
CA THR A 49 8.40 -6.83 6.12
C THR A 49 7.68 -7.02 4.80
N LEU A 50 7.34 -5.91 4.12
CA LEU A 50 6.66 -5.96 2.84
C LEU A 50 7.61 -6.46 1.74
N GLN A 51 7.18 -7.46 1.00
CA GLN A 51 7.86 -7.94 -0.21
C GLN A 51 6.84 -7.95 -1.35
N ILE A 52 7.12 -7.19 -2.42
CA ILE A 52 6.24 -7.16 -3.59
C ILE A 52 6.34 -8.52 -4.26
N LYS A 53 5.22 -9.24 -4.29
CA LYS A 53 5.12 -10.54 -4.98
C LYS A 53 4.74 -10.36 -6.44
N SER A 54 3.90 -9.37 -6.73
CA SER A 54 3.59 -8.92 -8.08
C SER A 54 3.05 -7.49 -8.07
N LYS A 55 3.19 -6.81 -9.20
CA LYS A 55 2.59 -5.50 -9.50
C LYS A 55 2.02 -5.53 -10.92
N LYS A 56 0.89 -4.86 -11.14
CA LYS A 56 0.25 -4.77 -12.45
C LYS A 56 -0.48 -3.45 -12.62
N LEU A 57 -0.45 -2.92 -13.83
CA LEU A 57 -1.34 -1.84 -14.21
C LEU A 57 -2.70 -2.41 -14.63
N SER A 58 -3.74 -1.63 -14.40
CA SER A 58 -5.10 -1.89 -14.83
C SER A 58 -5.82 -0.58 -15.11
N GLY A 59 -6.86 -0.59 -15.93
CA GLY A 59 -7.54 0.63 -16.38
C GLY A 59 -6.80 1.31 -17.53
N GLU A 60 -7.33 2.44 -17.98
CA GLU A 60 -6.85 3.21 -19.14
C GLU A 60 -7.01 4.73 -18.88
N GLY A 61 -6.13 5.54 -19.47
CA GLY A 61 -6.12 7.00 -19.28
C GLY A 61 -6.01 7.40 -17.81
N ASP A 62 -6.88 8.31 -17.37
CA ASP A 62 -6.92 8.79 -15.98
C ASP A 62 -7.39 7.73 -14.97
N ASN A 63 -7.92 6.59 -15.44
CA ASN A 63 -8.36 5.48 -14.59
C ASN A 63 -7.28 4.40 -14.39
N VAL A 64 -6.04 4.67 -14.81
CA VAL A 64 -4.93 3.74 -14.59
C VAL A 64 -4.67 3.57 -13.09
N ALA A 65 -4.61 2.32 -12.64
CA ALA A 65 -4.31 1.95 -11.28
C ALA A 65 -3.16 0.94 -11.23
N LEU A 66 -2.22 1.17 -10.31
CA LEU A 66 -1.17 0.22 -9.97
C LEU A 66 -1.67 -0.70 -8.84
N GLY A 67 -1.97 -1.94 -9.19
CA GLY A 67 -2.26 -3.00 -8.23
C GLY A 67 -0.96 -3.65 -7.75
N ILE A 68 -0.78 -3.75 -6.43
CA ILE A 68 0.40 -4.36 -5.81
C ILE A 68 -0.06 -5.50 -4.89
N PHE A 69 0.58 -6.64 -5.00
CA PHE A 69 0.30 -7.82 -4.18
C PHE A 69 1.49 -8.13 -3.27
N PHE A 70 1.22 -8.26 -1.98
CA PHE A 70 2.16 -8.67 -0.94
C PHE A 70 1.71 -10.01 -0.36
N GLU A 71 2.67 -10.88 -0.05
CA GLU A 71 2.40 -12.15 0.61
C GLU A 71 3.29 -12.30 1.85
N PHE A 72 2.70 -12.76 2.95
CA PHE A 72 3.42 -13.08 4.17
C PHE A 72 2.85 -14.37 4.78
N ARG A 73 3.74 -15.31 5.13
CA ARG A 73 3.36 -16.55 5.79
C ARG A 73 3.45 -16.37 7.30
N GLN A 74 2.31 -16.53 7.98
CA GLN A 74 2.26 -16.54 9.44
C GLN A 74 2.28 -17.99 9.96
N GLY A 75 3.15 -18.27 10.92
CA GLY A 75 3.32 -19.60 11.51
C GLY A 75 2.36 -19.91 12.68
N GLN A 76 1.64 -18.91 13.17
CA GLN A 76 0.74 -19.03 14.33
C GLN A 76 -0.68 -18.59 13.98
N SER A 77 -1.65 -19.00 14.78
CA SER A 77 -3.02 -18.49 14.65
C SER A 77 -3.05 -16.96 14.78
N LEU A 78 -3.84 -16.31 13.94
CA LEU A 78 -4.04 -14.86 13.97
C LEU A 78 -4.86 -14.47 15.23
N LYS A 79 -4.26 -13.67 16.11
CA LYS A 79 -4.89 -13.12 17.33
C LYS A 79 -5.20 -11.64 17.17
N SER A 80 -4.30 -10.91 16.50
CA SER A 80 -4.50 -9.49 16.22
C SER A 80 -3.87 -9.08 14.90
N LEU A 81 -4.47 -8.09 14.25
CA LEU A 81 -3.98 -7.46 13.04
C LEU A 81 -4.03 -5.94 13.20
N GLU A 82 -2.86 -5.30 13.27
CA GLU A 82 -2.75 -3.84 13.23
C GLU A 82 -2.39 -3.41 11.82
N ILE A 83 -3.14 -2.47 11.27
CA ILE A 83 -2.91 -1.96 9.91
C ILE A 83 -2.79 -0.45 10.00
N LYS A 84 -1.68 0.09 9.49
CA LYS A 84 -1.56 1.50 9.13
C LYS A 84 -1.76 1.63 7.64
N ASN A 85 -2.63 2.53 7.20
CA ASN A 85 -2.72 2.95 5.82
C ASN A 85 -2.97 4.46 5.74
N ALA A 86 -1.90 5.20 5.42
CA ALA A 86 -1.87 6.64 5.25
C ALA A 86 -1.42 7.03 3.83
N ILE A 87 -1.45 6.09 2.87
CA ILE A 87 -1.02 6.33 1.49
C ILE A 87 -1.76 7.54 0.93
N PHE A 88 -1.00 8.47 0.33
CA PHE A 88 -1.45 9.74 -0.27
C PHE A 88 -2.14 10.76 0.64
N THR A 89 -2.28 10.48 1.93
CA THR A 89 -2.93 11.42 2.88
C THR A 89 -2.07 12.65 3.20
N ASP A 90 -0.78 12.59 2.87
CA ASP A 90 0.15 13.70 2.84
C ASP A 90 -0.10 14.64 1.66
N LEU A 91 -0.54 14.10 0.53
CA LEU A 91 -0.78 14.83 -0.73
C LEU A 91 -2.19 15.39 -0.85
N PHE A 92 -3.18 14.57 -0.49
CA PHE A 92 -4.60 14.89 -0.63
C PHE A 92 -5.26 14.86 0.75
N PHE A 93 -5.73 16.02 1.21
CA PHE A 93 -6.19 16.17 2.60
C PHE A 93 -7.48 15.39 2.92
N ASP A 94 -8.31 15.16 1.91
CA ASP A 94 -9.60 14.46 1.97
C ASP A 94 -9.50 12.98 1.56
N GLN A 95 -8.30 12.50 1.23
CA GLN A 95 -8.06 11.10 0.90
C GLN A 95 -8.48 10.17 2.04
N SER A 96 -9.22 9.13 1.64
CA SER A 96 -9.58 8.01 2.51
C SER A 96 -9.14 6.70 1.87
N ASN A 97 -8.55 5.84 2.69
CA ASN A 97 -8.09 4.52 2.32
C ASN A 97 -9.03 3.47 2.90
N ILE A 98 -9.64 2.67 2.03
CA ILE A 98 -10.55 1.59 2.42
C ILE A 98 -9.77 0.29 2.53
N ILE A 99 -9.94 -0.43 3.64
CA ILE A 99 -9.30 -1.71 3.88
C ILE A 99 -10.38 -2.76 4.15
N TYR A 100 -10.38 -3.82 3.34
CA TYR A 100 -11.20 -5.00 3.57
C TYR A 100 -10.33 -6.10 4.18
N VAL A 101 -10.74 -6.62 5.34
CA VAL A 101 -10.06 -7.70 6.05
C VAL A 101 -10.98 -8.92 6.07
N HIS A 102 -10.53 -10.00 5.43
CA HIS A 102 -11.23 -11.28 5.38
C HIS A 102 -10.48 -12.33 6.20
N VAL A 103 -11.10 -12.85 7.26
CA VAL A 103 -10.50 -13.85 8.17
C VAL A 103 -11.57 -14.86 8.58
N ASN A 104 -11.27 -16.15 8.46
CA ASN A 104 -12.15 -17.26 8.90
C ASN A 104 -13.61 -17.15 8.39
N GLY A 105 -13.80 -16.67 7.15
CA GLY A 105 -15.13 -16.45 6.56
C GLY A 105 -15.84 -15.15 6.99
N GLY A 106 -15.33 -14.45 8.01
CA GLY A 106 -15.79 -13.12 8.41
C GLY A 106 -15.10 -12.00 7.62
N SER A 107 -15.80 -10.87 7.45
CA SER A 107 -15.28 -9.69 6.75
C SER A 107 -15.47 -8.43 7.59
N LYS A 108 -14.44 -7.57 7.65
CA LYS A 108 -14.51 -6.24 8.24
C LYS A 108 -14.02 -5.21 7.21
N SER A 109 -14.69 -4.06 7.16
CA SER A 109 -14.25 -2.90 6.37
C SER A 109 -13.80 -1.79 7.32
N LEU A 110 -12.67 -1.17 7.00
CA LEU A 110 -12.10 -0.04 7.72
C LEU A 110 -11.93 1.12 6.74
N MET A 111 -12.21 2.34 7.19
CA MET A 111 -11.91 3.56 6.46
C MET A 111 -10.89 4.36 7.27
N LEU A 112 -9.67 4.45 6.76
CA LEU A 112 -8.57 5.18 7.38
C LEU A 112 -8.30 6.46 6.59
N ASN A 113 -7.90 7.52 7.27
CA ASN A 113 -7.60 8.82 6.66
C ASN A 113 -6.53 9.53 7.49
N LYS A 114 -6.20 10.77 7.13
CA LYS A 114 -5.16 11.56 7.81
C LYS A 114 -5.36 11.68 9.34
N LYS A 115 -6.61 11.67 9.83
CA LYS A 115 -6.93 11.76 11.26
C LYS A 115 -6.83 10.41 11.97
N THR A 116 -7.14 9.33 11.27
CA THR A 116 -7.14 7.97 11.80
C THR A 116 -6.44 7.05 10.82
N THR A 117 -5.11 7.02 10.88
CA THR A 117 -4.28 6.30 9.91
C THR A 117 -4.09 4.82 10.24
N THR A 118 -4.42 4.41 11.47
CA THR A 118 -4.10 3.09 12.01
C THR A 118 -5.30 2.51 12.75
N HIS A 119 -5.51 1.20 12.61
CA HIS A 119 -6.53 0.48 13.34
C HIS A 119 -6.05 -0.93 13.71
N GLN A 120 -6.49 -1.44 14.86
CA GLN A 120 -6.16 -2.78 15.33
C GLN A 120 -7.43 -3.62 15.45
N LEU A 121 -7.40 -4.78 14.81
CA LEU A 121 -8.42 -5.82 14.91
C LEU A 121 -7.94 -6.92 15.85
N THR A 122 -8.87 -7.46 16.62
CA THR A 122 -8.69 -8.67 17.44
C THR A 122 -9.64 -9.76 16.95
N PHE A 123 -9.19 -11.01 17.03
CA PHE A 123 -9.91 -12.20 16.56
C PHE A 123 -10.03 -13.25 17.65
#